data_AF-A0A0R0L5J3-F1
#
_entry.id   AF-A0A0R0L5J3-F1
#
_cell.length_a   1.000
_cell.length_b   1.000
_cell.length_c   1.000
_cell.angle_alpha   90.00
_cell.angle_beta   90.00
_cell.angle_gamma   90.00
#
_symmetry.space_group_name_H-M   'P 1'
#
loop_
_entity.id
_entity.type
_entity.pdbx_description
1 polymer ?
#
loop_
_entity_poly.entity_id
_entity_poly.type
_entity_poly.pdbx_seq_one_letter_code
_entity_poly.pdbx_strand_id
1 'polypeptide(L)'
;MDSSSYHSPPSSLHSFGDVQNVKFCQWCGGPTKHEIPEERLRVICTSCGKITYQNPKMLKSTQCTPLMEKLNEKFFEKLRTLPDGYLEIGESAMEGAIRETREEANVDVEVISPFAQLDIPLIGQIFGHDYGILARLKKPHFSLGPESSECQLFSLNEIPYSSLSFSSMVVTLSLYVEDMKEGGKPKFHYVTIIKRSLPTFL
;
A
#
# COMPACT_ATOMS: atom_id res chain seq x y z
N MET A 1 -18.00 -49.89 13.41
CA MET A 1 -17.92 -48.72 14.32
C MET A 1 -16.47 -48.32 14.33
N ASP A 2 -16.10 -47.28 13.60
CA ASP A 2 -14.82 -46.64 13.80
C ASP A 2 -15.06 -45.14 13.77
N SER A 3 -14.97 -44.55 14.95
CA SER A 3 -15.22 -43.15 15.22
C SER A 3 -13.91 -42.39 15.00
N SER A 4 -13.67 -41.96 13.76
CA SER A 4 -12.52 -41.11 13.47
C SER A 4 -12.80 -39.67 13.92
N SER A 5 -12.21 -39.32 15.05
CA SER A 5 -12.20 -38.03 15.71
C SER A 5 -11.90 -36.88 14.74
N TYR A 6 -12.85 -35.96 14.59
CA TYR A 6 -12.62 -34.66 13.95
C TYR A 6 -11.80 -33.79 14.91
N HIS A 7 -10.49 -33.66 14.67
CA HIS A 7 -9.70 -32.61 15.29
C HIS A 7 -10.09 -31.26 14.69
N SER A 8 -10.70 -30.39 15.50
CA SER A 8 -10.88 -28.98 15.13
C SER A 8 -9.52 -28.29 15.08
N PRO A 9 -9.22 -27.50 14.03
CA PRO A 9 -7.96 -26.78 13.92
C PRO A 9 -7.88 -25.66 14.97
N PRO A 10 -6.67 -25.27 15.39
CA PRO A 10 -6.46 -24.30 16.45
C PRO A 10 -7.02 -22.93 16.04
N SER A 11 -7.85 -22.36 16.90
CA SER A 11 -8.38 -21.00 16.79
C SER A 11 -7.24 -19.99 16.91
N SER A 12 -6.55 -19.69 15.82
CA SER A 12 -5.73 -18.50 15.74
C SER A 12 -6.67 -17.30 15.84
N LEU A 13 -6.63 -16.62 16.99
CA LEU A 13 -7.23 -15.31 17.22
C LEU A 13 -6.63 -14.32 16.23
N HIS A 14 -7.09 -14.35 14.98
CA HIS A 14 -7.01 -13.18 14.12
C HIS A 14 -7.88 -12.14 14.80
N SER A 15 -7.23 -11.13 15.39
CA SER A 15 -7.91 -9.91 15.82
C SER A 15 -8.79 -9.45 14.66
N PHE A 16 -10.10 -9.70 14.76
CA PHE A 16 -11.07 -9.20 13.80
C PHE A 16 -10.79 -7.71 13.67
N GLY A 17 -10.42 -7.25 12.47
CA GLY A 17 -10.29 -5.82 12.24
C GLY A 17 -11.58 -5.16 12.73
N ASP A 18 -11.44 -4.10 13.53
CA ASP A 18 -12.57 -3.44 14.16
C ASP A 18 -13.55 -2.99 13.07
N VAL A 19 -14.73 -3.62 13.02
CA VAL A 19 -15.77 -3.28 12.05
C VAL A 19 -16.14 -1.82 12.33
N GLN A 20 -15.87 -0.92 11.38
CA GLN A 20 -16.13 0.50 11.54
C GLN A 20 -17.59 0.71 11.95
N ASN A 21 -17.82 1.61 12.90
CA ASN A 21 -19.17 1.98 13.31
C ASN A 21 -19.85 2.84 12.24
N VAL A 22 -20.31 2.20 11.17
CA VAL A 22 -21.13 2.81 10.12
C VAL A 22 -22.53 2.95 10.68
N LYS A 23 -22.98 4.19 10.88
CA LYS A 23 -24.27 4.54 11.50
C LYS A 23 -25.45 4.63 10.52
N PHE A 24 -25.15 4.84 9.23
CA PHE A 24 -26.15 5.10 8.20
C PHE A 24 -25.80 4.34 6.92
N CYS A 25 -26.83 3.86 6.23
CA CYS A 25 -26.71 3.14 4.97
C CYS A 25 -26.25 4.06 3.84
N GLN A 26 -25.17 3.69 3.16
CA GLN A 26 -24.64 4.45 2.00
C GLN A 26 -25.59 4.50 0.80
N TRP A 27 -26.61 3.64 0.74
CA TRP A 27 -27.57 3.60 -0.37
C TRP A 27 -28.88 4.36 -0.11
N CYS A 28 -29.38 4.38 1.12
CA CYS A 28 -30.68 4.98 1.42
C CYS A 28 -30.70 5.92 2.63
N GLY A 29 -29.58 6.10 3.34
CA GLY A 29 -29.49 6.93 4.54
C GLY A 29 -30.14 6.35 5.80
N GLY A 30 -30.84 5.21 5.70
CA GLY A 30 -31.47 4.55 6.85
C GLY A 30 -30.46 4.06 7.90
N PRO A 31 -30.86 3.87 9.17
CA PRO A 31 -29.96 3.41 10.22
C PRO A 31 -29.46 1.99 9.95
N THR A 32 -28.35 1.66 10.60
CA THR A 32 -27.66 0.37 10.47
C THR A 32 -27.54 -0.32 11.82
N LYS A 33 -27.44 -1.66 11.78
CA LYS A 33 -27.18 -2.53 12.93
C LYS A 33 -26.04 -3.49 12.60
N HIS A 34 -25.38 -4.01 13.64
CA HIS A 34 -24.38 -5.04 13.50
C HIS A 34 -25.01 -6.41 13.73
N GLU A 35 -24.87 -7.32 12.77
CA GLU A 35 -25.33 -8.71 12.86
C GLU A 35 -24.28 -9.65 12.27
N ILE A 36 -24.40 -10.96 12.52
CA ILE A 36 -23.47 -11.97 12.00
C ILE A 36 -24.17 -12.84 10.93
N PRO A 37 -24.40 -12.33 9.71
CA PRO A 37 -24.70 -13.20 8.58
C PRO A 37 -23.41 -13.85 8.07
N GLU A 38 -23.51 -15.06 7.50
CA GLU A 38 -22.38 -15.73 6.84
C GLU A 38 -21.14 -15.89 7.75
N GLU A 39 -21.35 -16.17 9.04
CA GLU A 39 -20.29 -16.39 10.04
C GLU A 39 -19.37 -15.18 10.30
N ARG A 40 -19.71 -13.98 9.81
CA ARG A 40 -18.93 -12.76 10.02
C ARG A 40 -19.77 -11.58 10.46
N LEU A 41 -19.22 -10.76 11.35
CA LEU A 41 -19.86 -9.51 11.76
C LEU A 41 -19.97 -8.56 10.55
N ARG A 42 -21.19 -8.11 10.25
CA ARG A 42 -21.53 -7.19 9.16
C ARG A 42 -22.37 -6.04 9.65
N VAL A 43 -22.27 -4.91 8.96
CA VAL A 43 -23.18 -3.78 9.11
C VAL A 43 -24.34 -3.96 8.13
N ILE A 44 -25.57 -3.99 8.62
CA ILE A 44 -26.79 -4.20 7.82
C ILE A 44 -27.73 -3.01 8.00
N CYS A 45 -28.27 -2.48 6.90
CA CYS A 45 -29.29 -1.43 6.96
C CYS A 45 -30.64 -1.99 7.45
N THR A 46 -31.24 -1.34 8.45
CA THR A 46 -32.56 -1.74 8.98
C THR A 46 -33.73 -1.32 8.08
N SER A 47 -33.50 -0.40 7.12
CA SER A 47 -34.54 0.10 6.21
C SER A 47 -34.60 -0.66 4.89
N CYS A 48 -33.46 -1.00 4.28
CA CYS A 48 -33.41 -1.66 2.97
C CYS A 48 -32.74 -3.04 2.97
N GLY A 49 -32.26 -3.52 4.12
CA GLY A 49 -31.63 -4.84 4.26
C GLY A 49 -30.26 -4.99 3.60
N LYS A 50 -29.73 -3.94 2.94
CA LYS A 50 -28.41 -4.00 2.29
C LYS A 50 -27.30 -4.16 3.34
N ILE A 51 -26.37 -5.06 3.05
CA ILE A 51 -25.13 -5.26 3.81
C ILE A 51 -24.11 -4.22 3.33
N THR A 52 -23.55 -3.45 4.26
CA THR A 52 -22.37 -2.63 4.02
C THR A 52 -21.14 -3.48 4.27
N TYR A 53 -20.55 -3.98 3.19
CA TYR A 53 -19.29 -4.70 3.28
C TYR A 53 -18.16 -3.72 3.61
N GLN A 54 -17.52 -3.94 4.75
CA GLN A 54 -16.26 -3.30 5.10
C GLN A 54 -15.14 -4.28 4.74
N ASN A 55 -14.76 -4.22 3.47
CA ASN A 55 -13.60 -4.97 3.01
C ASN A 55 -12.36 -4.08 3.12
N PRO A 56 -11.16 -4.69 3.21
CA PRO A 56 -9.92 -4.05 2.81
C PRO A 56 -10.14 -3.10 1.63
N LYS A 57 -9.86 -1.81 1.79
CA LYS A 57 -9.65 -0.96 0.61
C LYS A 57 -8.31 -1.38 0.05
N MET A 58 -8.23 -1.75 -1.22
CA MET A 58 -6.92 -1.82 -1.84
C MET A 58 -6.35 -0.41 -1.87
N LEU A 59 -5.55 -0.06 -0.86
CA LEU A 59 -4.58 1.03 -0.95
C LEU A 59 -3.56 0.55 -1.95
N LYS A 60 -3.88 0.62 -3.25
CA LYS A 60 -2.96 0.34 -4.34
C LYS A 60 -2.06 1.55 -4.50
N SER A 61 -1.31 1.83 -3.45
CA SER A 61 -0.12 2.63 -3.51
C SER A 61 0.71 2.05 -4.65
N THR A 62 0.94 2.85 -5.70
CA THR A 62 1.78 2.42 -6.80
C THR A 62 3.10 3.16 -6.76
N GLN A 63 4.05 2.56 -6.07
CA GLN A 63 5.37 3.14 -5.85
C GLN A 63 6.21 3.01 -7.11
N CYS A 64 6.54 4.13 -7.74
CA CYS A 64 7.53 4.17 -8.79
C CYS A 64 8.92 4.35 -8.20
N THR A 65 9.82 3.39 -8.41
CA THR A 65 11.26 3.59 -8.19
C THR A 65 11.89 3.95 -9.53
N PRO A 66 12.04 5.25 -9.89
CA PRO A 66 12.73 5.62 -11.11
C PRO A 66 14.21 5.26 -10.98
N LEU A 67 14.66 4.29 -11.78
CA LEU A 67 16.07 3.96 -11.90
C LEU A 67 16.79 5.05 -12.70
N MET A 68 17.74 5.72 -12.06
CA MET A 68 18.77 6.51 -12.74
C MET A 68 20.13 5.93 -12.39
N GLU A 69 20.87 5.45 -13.40
CA GLU A 69 22.21 4.88 -13.19
C GLU A 69 23.27 5.93 -12.84
N LYS A 70 23.05 7.21 -13.13
CA LYS A 70 24.03 8.28 -12.87
C LYS A 70 23.37 9.65 -12.73
N LEU A 71 23.26 10.19 -11.51
CA LEU A 71 23.27 11.64 -11.28
C LEU A 71 24.06 11.93 -9.99
N ASN A 72 25.18 12.64 -10.15
CA ASN A 72 26.08 13.08 -9.07
C ASN A 72 25.69 14.49 -8.62
N GLU A 73 24.47 14.71 -8.11
CA GLU A 73 24.04 16.04 -7.68
C GLU A 73 23.47 15.99 -6.25
N LYS A 74 24.15 16.71 -5.34
CA LYS A 74 23.79 16.84 -3.93
C LYS A 74 22.79 17.98 -3.75
N PHE A 75 21.61 17.69 -3.22
CA PHE A 75 20.68 18.68 -2.66
C PHE A 75 20.10 18.19 -1.32
N PHE A 76 19.61 19.12 -0.50
CA PHE A 76 19.32 18.96 0.94
C PHE A 76 17.81 18.88 1.26
N GLU A 77 17.47 18.06 2.25
CA GLU A 77 16.33 18.06 3.20
C GLU A 77 14.87 18.25 2.72
N LYS A 78 14.21 17.10 2.39
CA LYS A 78 12.89 16.58 2.86
C LYS A 78 12.00 16.01 1.73
N LEU A 79 12.42 14.89 1.14
CA LEU A 79 11.49 13.91 0.58
C LEU A 79 11.28 12.73 1.54
N ARG A 80 10.02 12.44 1.89
CA ARG A 80 9.64 11.35 2.81
C ARG A 80 8.90 10.18 2.16
N THR A 81 8.52 10.33 0.89
CA THR A 81 7.68 9.37 0.14
C THR A 81 8.27 9.06 -1.24
N LEU A 82 8.06 7.83 -1.72
CA LEU A 82 8.09 7.54 -3.16
C LEU A 82 6.78 8.08 -3.75
N PRO A 83 6.72 8.40 -5.06
CA PRO A 83 5.45 8.75 -5.68
C PRO A 83 4.42 7.66 -5.45
N ASP A 84 3.28 8.03 -4.87
CA ASP A 84 2.34 7.04 -4.36
C ASP A 84 0.92 7.57 -4.15
N GLY A 85 -0.08 6.89 -4.70
CA GLY A 85 -1.48 7.26 -4.47
C GLY A 85 -2.47 6.15 -4.73
N TYR A 86 -3.76 6.49 -4.67
CA TYR A 86 -4.83 5.52 -4.85
C TYR A 86 -5.12 5.29 -6.33
N LEU A 87 -5.41 4.04 -6.71
CA LEU A 87 -5.96 3.83 -8.04
C LEU A 87 -7.35 4.43 -8.20
N GLU A 88 -7.55 5.09 -9.32
CA GLU A 88 -8.85 5.53 -9.82
C GLU A 88 -9.64 4.38 -10.45
N ILE A 89 -10.94 4.60 -10.61
CA ILE A 89 -11.81 3.63 -11.29
C ILE A 89 -11.48 3.65 -12.78
N GLY A 90 -11.08 2.49 -13.30
CA GLY A 90 -10.87 2.28 -14.73
C GLY A 90 -9.40 2.28 -15.17
N GLU A 91 -8.45 2.57 -14.28
CA GLU A 91 -7.02 2.45 -14.57
C GLU A 91 -6.42 1.12 -14.08
N SER A 92 -5.39 0.67 -14.79
CA SER A 92 -4.50 -0.39 -14.33
C SER A 92 -3.55 0.12 -13.25
N ALA A 93 -2.94 -0.80 -12.50
CA ALA A 93 -1.93 -0.43 -11.50
C ALA A 93 -0.77 0.35 -12.13
N MET A 94 -0.31 -0.06 -13.31
CA MET A 94 0.77 0.61 -14.03
C MET A 94 0.37 2.03 -14.48
N GLU A 95 -0.85 2.22 -14.96
CA GLU A 95 -1.36 3.55 -15.35
C GLU A 95 -1.43 4.48 -14.13
N GLY A 96 -1.95 4.01 -13.00
CA GLY A 96 -1.98 4.78 -11.77
C GLY A 96 -0.57 5.15 -11.29
N ALA A 97 0.39 4.22 -11.32
CA ALA A 97 1.80 4.52 -11.03
C ALA A 97 2.33 5.71 -11.84
N ILE A 98 2.07 5.69 -13.14
CA ILE A 98 2.55 6.70 -14.08
C ILE A 98 1.87 8.04 -13.77
N ARG A 99 0.56 8.02 -13.50
CA ARG A 99 -0.23 9.22 -13.15
C ARG A 99 0.27 9.84 -11.85
N GLU A 100 0.35 9.07 -10.77
CA GLU A 100 0.83 9.53 -9.45
C GLU A 100 2.28 10.04 -9.52
N THR A 101 3.15 9.34 -10.26
CA THR A 101 4.53 9.80 -10.51
C THR A 101 4.59 11.15 -11.22
N ARG A 102 3.63 11.40 -12.12
CA ARG A 102 3.52 12.69 -12.80
C ARG A 102 2.92 13.77 -11.91
N GLU A 103 1.92 13.45 -11.09
CA GLU A 103 1.27 14.37 -10.15
C GLU A 103 2.21 14.81 -9.02
N GLU A 104 3.03 13.91 -8.50
CA GLU A 104 3.94 14.21 -7.40
C GLU A 104 5.32 14.73 -7.84
N ALA A 105 5.87 14.23 -8.95
CA ALA A 105 7.25 14.53 -9.35
C ALA A 105 7.39 15.14 -10.76
N ASN A 106 6.27 15.37 -11.46
CA ASN A 106 6.24 15.87 -12.84
C ASN A 106 7.24 15.13 -13.74
N VAL A 107 7.26 13.81 -13.62
CA VAL A 107 8.16 12.91 -14.33
C VAL A 107 7.40 12.05 -15.32
N ASP A 108 7.90 11.99 -16.55
CA ASP A 108 7.51 10.96 -17.52
C ASP A 108 8.37 9.71 -17.32
N VAL A 109 7.73 8.60 -16.94
CA VAL A 109 8.41 7.31 -16.77
C VAL A 109 8.00 6.27 -17.81
N GLU A 110 8.88 5.30 -18.04
CA GLU A 110 8.61 4.04 -18.73
C GLU A 110 8.67 2.91 -17.69
N VAL A 111 7.55 2.20 -17.51
CA VAL A 111 7.47 1.06 -16.60
C VAL A 111 8.28 -0.10 -17.16
N ILE A 112 9.22 -0.61 -16.37
CA ILE A 112 10.07 -1.76 -16.72
C ILE A 112 9.38 -3.05 -16.31
N SER A 113 9.01 -3.16 -15.04
CA SER A 113 8.40 -4.36 -14.48
C SER A 113 7.69 -4.08 -13.16
N PRO A 114 6.77 -4.96 -12.75
CA PRO A 114 6.41 -5.10 -11.34
C PRO A 114 7.65 -5.34 -10.49
N PHE A 115 7.65 -4.82 -9.26
CA PHE A 115 8.76 -4.98 -8.34
C PHE A 115 8.36 -5.68 -7.03
N ALA A 116 7.36 -5.15 -6.34
CA ALA A 116 6.97 -5.67 -5.04
C ALA A 116 5.46 -5.59 -4.86
N GLN A 117 4.87 -6.66 -4.31
CA GLN A 117 3.52 -6.62 -3.77
C GLN A 117 3.61 -6.76 -2.26
N LEU A 118 3.14 -5.74 -1.53
CA LEU A 118 3.16 -5.74 -0.07
C LEU A 118 1.74 -5.82 0.47
N ASP A 119 1.44 -6.91 1.17
CA ASP A 119 0.19 -7.04 1.90
C ASP A 119 0.37 -6.42 3.29
N ILE A 120 -0.50 -5.50 3.66
CA ILE A 120 -0.41 -4.79 4.94
C ILE A 120 -1.74 -4.93 5.68
N PRO A 121 -1.96 -6.06 6.39
CA PRO A 121 -3.27 -6.37 6.93
C PRO A 121 -3.79 -5.42 8.01
N LEU A 122 -2.89 -4.67 8.64
CA LEU A 122 -3.17 -3.80 9.78
C LEU A 122 -2.57 -2.40 9.55
N ILE A 123 -3.16 -1.58 8.68
CA ILE A 123 -2.94 -0.13 8.65
C ILE A 123 -4.17 0.58 9.20
N GLY A 124 -4.17 0.85 10.51
CA GLY A 124 -5.33 1.46 11.15
C GLY A 124 -6.57 0.55 11.01
N GLN A 125 -7.57 1.00 10.24
CA GLN A 125 -8.82 0.26 9.96
C GLN A 125 -8.85 -0.35 8.55
N ILE A 126 -7.74 -0.32 7.81
CA ILE A 126 -7.66 -0.73 6.39
C ILE A 126 -6.57 -1.79 6.24
N PHE A 127 -6.87 -2.86 5.52
CA PHE A 127 -5.87 -3.76 4.95
C PHE A 127 -5.43 -3.14 3.62
N GLY A 128 -4.16 -2.74 3.51
CA GLY A 128 -3.58 -2.14 2.31
C GLY A 128 -2.86 -3.17 1.44
N HIS A 129 -2.80 -2.94 0.13
CA HIS A 129 -2.03 -3.74 -0.82
C HIS A 129 -1.15 -2.83 -1.64
N ASP A 130 0.11 -2.72 -1.26
CA ASP A 130 1.08 -1.91 -1.98
C ASP A 130 1.56 -2.62 -3.24
N TYR A 131 1.73 -1.88 -4.33
CA TYR A 131 2.26 -2.40 -5.58
C TYR A 131 3.40 -1.52 -6.09
N GLY A 132 4.63 -1.92 -5.78
CA GLY A 132 5.81 -1.26 -6.32
C GLY A 132 6.08 -1.66 -7.77
N ILE A 133 6.45 -0.69 -8.59
CA ILE A 133 6.97 -0.89 -9.94
C ILE A 133 8.40 -0.34 -10.07
N LEU A 134 9.18 -0.95 -10.95
CA LEU A 134 10.40 -0.34 -11.46
C LEU A 134 10.07 0.45 -12.71
N ALA A 135 10.60 1.65 -12.80
CA ALA A 135 10.48 2.45 -14.00
C ALA A 135 11.81 3.13 -14.34
N ARG A 136 11.95 3.56 -15.59
CA ARG A 136 13.04 4.43 -16.03
C ARG A 136 12.48 5.81 -16.30
N LEU A 137 13.25 6.84 -16.01
CA LEU A 137 12.96 8.17 -16.55
C LEU A 137 13.00 8.13 -18.08
N LYS A 138 11.96 8.61 -18.77
CA LYS A 138 11.99 8.79 -20.23
C LYS A 138 12.91 9.94 -20.63
N LYS A 139 13.08 10.93 -19.76
CA LYS A 139 13.94 12.10 -19.93
C LYS A 139 14.61 12.42 -18.59
N PRO A 140 15.83 12.99 -18.57
CA PRO A 140 16.53 13.36 -17.34
C PRO A 140 15.97 14.66 -16.73
N HIS A 141 14.64 14.78 -16.66
CA HIS A 141 13.94 15.94 -16.14
C HIS A 141 12.90 15.49 -15.12
N PHE A 142 12.96 16.11 -13.95
CA PHE A 142 11.95 16.03 -12.91
C PHE A 142 11.78 17.44 -12.35
N SER A 143 10.61 17.73 -11.79
CA SER A 143 10.36 19.01 -11.13
C SER A 143 9.30 18.83 -10.07
N LEU A 144 9.12 19.82 -9.22
CA LEU A 144 8.11 19.71 -8.17
C LEU A 144 6.71 19.56 -8.77
N GLY A 145 6.02 18.46 -8.44
CA GLY A 145 4.60 18.29 -8.75
C GLY A 145 3.72 19.21 -7.89
N PRO A 146 2.49 19.54 -8.34
CA PRO A 146 1.57 20.43 -7.60
C PRO A 146 1.21 19.92 -6.20
N GLU A 147 1.28 18.61 -5.96
CA GLU A 147 0.93 17.99 -4.66
C GLU A 147 2.15 17.80 -3.75
N SER A 148 3.34 18.12 -4.25
CA SER A 148 4.61 17.94 -3.56
C SER A 148 5.15 19.27 -3.04
N SER A 149 5.82 19.23 -1.90
CA SER A 149 6.56 20.38 -1.35
C SER A 149 8.06 20.36 -1.72
N GLU A 150 8.59 19.19 -2.04
CA GLU A 150 9.94 18.99 -2.54
C GLU A 150 9.99 17.76 -3.45
N CYS A 151 10.98 17.66 -4.34
CA CYS A 151 11.27 16.46 -5.11
C CYS A 151 12.78 16.33 -5.34
N GLN A 152 13.34 15.15 -5.10
CA GLN A 152 14.77 14.85 -5.14
C GLN A 152 15.02 13.42 -5.61
N LEU A 153 16.17 13.21 -6.28
CA LEU A 153 16.70 11.90 -6.62
C LEU A 153 17.80 11.51 -5.63
N PHE A 154 17.86 10.22 -5.28
CA PHE A 154 18.83 9.67 -4.35
C PHE A 154 19.63 8.54 -5.00
N SER A 155 20.93 8.47 -4.72
CA SER A 155 21.68 7.24 -4.95
C SER A 155 21.30 6.18 -3.90
N LEU A 156 21.55 4.90 -4.20
CA LEU A 156 21.16 3.79 -3.31
C LEU A 156 21.77 3.88 -1.90
N ASN A 157 22.92 4.55 -1.76
CA ASN A 157 23.62 4.70 -0.48
C ASN A 157 23.22 5.99 0.27
N GLU A 158 22.39 6.84 -0.34
CA GLU A 158 21.98 8.14 0.19
C GLU A 158 20.48 8.18 0.54
N ILE A 159 19.78 7.03 0.45
CA ILE A 159 18.38 6.92 0.81
C ILE A 159 18.20 7.27 2.31
N PRO A 160 17.39 8.27 2.66
CA PRO A 160 17.22 8.71 4.04
C PRO A 160 16.21 7.83 4.77
N TYR A 161 16.56 6.56 5.02
CA TYR A 161 15.66 5.54 5.60
C TYR A 161 14.98 5.97 6.91
N SER A 162 15.66 6.76 7.74
CA SER A 162 15.13 7.24 9.02
C SER A 162 14.02 8.30 8.89
N SER A 163 13.88 8.94 7.72
CA SER A 163 12.87 9.97 7.48
C SER A 163 11.69 9.50 6.61
N LEU A 164 11.68 8.25 6.15
CA LEU A 164 10.60 7.72 5.32
C LEU A 164 9.31 7.58 6.13
N SER A 165 8.18 8.01 5.56
CA SER A 165 6.89 8.07 6.27
C SER A 165 6.23 6.69 6.46
N PHE A 166 6.52 5.73 5.57
CA PHE A 166 5.81 4.46 5.53
C PHE A 166 6.76 3.26 5.59
N SER A 167 6.39 2.27 6.40
CA SER A 167 7.14 1.01 6.51
C SER A 167 7.20 0.25 5.19
N SER A 168 6.17 0.39 4.36
CA SER A 168 6.12 -0.25 3.05
C SER A 168 7.24 0.24 2.14
N MET A 169 7.48 1.55 2.10
CA MET A 169 8.61 2.09 1.35
C MET A 169 9.96 1.63 1.87
N VAL A 170 10.13 1.57 3.21
CA VAL A 170 11.38 1.08 3.82
C VAL A 170 11.65 -0.35 3.34
N VAL A 171 10.62 -1.20 3.36
CA VAL A 171 10.69 -2.59 2.87
C VAL A 171 10.98 -2.62 1.38
N THR A 172 10.21 -1.94 0.54
CA THR A 172 10.41 -1.87 -0.92
C THR A 172 11.84 -1.44 -1.27
N LEU A 173 12.31 -0.33 -0.73
CA LEU A 173 13.65 0.19 -1.02
C LEU A 173 14.75 -0.73 -0.50
N SER A 174 14.57 -1.39 0.64
CA SER A 174 15.55 -2.34 1.18
C SER A 174 15.69 -3.57 0.28
N LEU A 175 14.56 -4.13 -0.19
CA LEU A 175 14.54 -5.25 -1.14
C LEU A 175 15.24 -4.88 -2.45
N TYR A 176 15.00 -3.65 -2.94
CA TYR A 176 15.65 -3.18 -4.17
C TYR A 176 17.16 -3.08 -4.00
N VAL A 177 17.63 -2.47 -2.91
CA VAL A 177 19.07 -2.35 -2.61
C VAL A 177 19.71 -3.73 -2.43
N GLU A 178 19.01 -4.69 -1.81
CA GLU A 178 19.47 -6.06 -1.65
C GLU A 178 19.65 -6.77 -3.00
N ASP A 179 18.64 -6.74 -3.87
CA ASP A 179 18.74 -7.32 -5.22
C ASP A 179 19.88 -6.71 -6.04
N MET A 180 20.10 -5.41 -5.90
CA MET A 180 21.21 -4.73 -6.58
C MET A 180 22.58 -5.18 -6.06
N LYS A 181 22.68 -5.58 -4.78
CA LYS A 181 23.91 -6.15 -4.18
C LYS A 181 24.12 -7.62 -4.54
N GLU A 182 23.06 -8.43 -4.60
CA GLU A 182 23.14 -9.87 -4.80
C GLU A 182 23.40 -10.29 -6.26
N GLY A 183 23.08 -9.43 -7.23
CA GLY A 183 23.34 -9.74 -8.64
C GLY A 183 23.05 -8.63 -9.64
N GLY A 184 22.70 -7.42 -9.16
CA GLY A 184 22.37 -6.29 -10.04
C GLY A 184 21.08 -6.48 -10.84
N LYS A 185 20.24 -7.46 -10.47
CA LYS A 185 19.01 -7.80 -11.17
C LYS A 185 17.84 -7.80 -10.19
N PRO A 186 16.95 -6.80 -10.26
CA PRO A 186 15.74 -6.78 -9.45
C PRO A 186 14.85 -7.99 -9.75
N LYS A 187 14.32 -8.61 -8.70
CA LYS A 187 13.32 -9.69 -8.80
C LYS A 187 11.98 -9.20 -8.26
N PHE A 188 10.91 -9.92 -8.59
CA PHE A 188 9.61 -9.63 -8.02
C PHE A 188 9.52 -10.17 -6.58
N HIS A 189 9.05 -9.35 -5.66
CA HIS A 189 8.90 -9.70 -4.24
C HIS A 189 7.44 -9.71 -3.82
N TYR A 190 7.11 -10.63 -2.91
CA TYR A 190 5.83 -10.62 -2.19
C TYR A 190 6.12 -10.63 -0.69
N VAL A 191 5.58 -9.66 0.06
CA VAL A 191 5.86 -9.51 1.49
C VAL A 191 4.59 -9.15 2.25
N THR A 192 4.43 -9.69 3.46
CA THR A 192 3.39 -9.23 4.39
C THR A 192 4.00 -8.36 5.48
N ILE A 193 3.53 -7.13 5.63
CA ILE A 193 3.93 -6.22 6.71
C ILE A 193 2.88 -6.28 7.82
N ILE A 194 3.26 -6.88 8.96
CA ILE A 194 2.42 -6.88 10.16
C ILE A 194 2.84 -5.70 11.04
N LYS A 195 2.09 -4.61 11.02
CA LYS A 195 2.27 -3.52 11.98
C LYS A 195 1.60 -3.91 13.30
N ARG A 196 2.37 -4.02 14.38
CA ARG A 196 1.78 -4.15 15.73
C ARG A 196 1.07 -2.85 16.05
N SER A 197 -0.19 -2.90 16.49
CA SER A 197 -0.82 -1.74 17.13
C SER A 197 0.04 -1.35 18.34
N LEU A 198 0.41 -0.07 18.45
CA LEU A 198 0.84 0.43 19.76
C LEU A 198 -0.39 0.31 20.67
N PRO A 199 -0.24 -0.21 21.91
CA PRO A 199 -1.37 -0.25 22.83
C PRO A 199 -1.88 1.17 23.01
N THR A 200 -3.16 1.39 22.70
CA THR A 200 -3.87 2.61 23.07
C THR A 200 -3.84 2.67 24.60
N PHE A 201 -2.98 3.52 25.17
CA PHE A 201 -3.11 3.88 26.57
C PHE A 201 -4.43 4.65 26.68
N LEU A 202 -5.39 4.04 27.37
CA LEU A 202 -6.71 4.59 27.68
C LEU A 202 -6.62 5.92 28.42
#